data_AF-A0A7X7MYM9-F1
#
_entry.id   AF-A0A7X7MYM9-F1
#
_cell.length_a   1.000
_cell.length_b   1.000
_cell.length_c   1.000
_cell.angle_alpha   90.00
_cell.angle_beta   90.00
_cell.angle_gamma   90.00
#
_symmetry.space_group_name_H-M   'P 1'
#
loop_
_entity.id
_entity.type
_entity.pdbx_description
1 polymer ?
#
loop_
_entity_poly.entity_id
_entity_poly.type
_entity_poly.pdbx_seq_one_letter_code
_entity_poly.pdbx_strand_id
1 'polypeptide(L)'
;IGVNRSELIKKLKEYEAFPMEADLELGFERIQLISFSEEKIIVRKSFRPVEIPDSFYLMVENHYISVYHSDKKSVYMYTGIPLKRLPVELQKEIIDMKYIDSLESLYQFLEAYSS
;
A
#
# COMPACT_ATOMS: atom_id res chain seq x y z
N ILE A 1 26.10 18.85 -19.15
CA ILE A 1 26.43 17.69 -20.02
C ILE A 1 25.24 16.73 -19.91
N GLY A 2 24.46 16.62 -20.98
CA GLY A 2 23.21 15.85 -20.99
C GLY A 2 23.48 14.35 -20.92
N VAL A 3 22.65 13.62 -20.19
CA VAL A 3 22.69 12.16 -20.11
C VAL A 3 22.52 11.61 -21.52
N ASN A 4 23.54 10.94 -22.06
CA ASN A 4 23.44 10.29 -23.36
C ASN A 4 22.58 9.02 -23.24
N ARG A 5 21.90 8.61 -24.31
CA ARG A 5 20.93 7.50 -24.34
C ARG A 5 21.44 6.24 -23.65
N SER A 6 22.70 5.88 -23.84
CA SER A 6 23.32 4.70 -23.23
C SER A 6 23.40 4.77 -21.71
N GLU A 7 23.70 5.94 -21.16
CA GLU A 7 23.76 6.15 -19.72
C GLU A 7 22.36 6.10 -19.10
N LEU A 8 21.37 6.67 -19.79
CA LEU A 8 19.97 6.56 -19.37
C LEU A 8 19.50 5.11 -19.33
N ILE A 9 19.80 4.32 -20.38
CA ILE A 9 19.45 2.90 -20.43
C ILE A 9 20.10 2.14 -19.26
N LYS A 10 21.34 2.48 -18.91
CA LYS A 10 22.02 1.86 -17.76
C LYS A 10 21.30 2.18 -16.44
N LYS A 11 20.93 3.45 -16.22
CA LYS A 11 20.16 3.89 -15.03
C LYS A 11 18.80 3.19 -14.94
N LEU A 12 18.10 3.03 -16.06
CA LEU A 12 16.82 2.32 -16.09
C LEU A 12 16.97 0.84 -15.75
N LYS A 13 18.04 0.17 -16.21
CA LYS A 13 18.33 -1.22 -15.84
C LYS A 13 18.69 -1.37 -14.36
N GLU A 14 19.45 -0.43 -13.82
CA GLU A 14 19.81 -0.42 -12.40
C GLU A 14 18.57 -0.23 -11.54
N TYR A 15 17.69 0.71 -11.92
CA TYR A 15 16.40 0.90 -11.28
C TYR A 15 15.48 -0.32 -11.42
N GLU A 16 15.47 -1.01 -12.57
CA GLU A 16 14.70 -2.26 -12.74
C GLU A 16 15.21 -3.38 -11.82
N ALA A 17 16.52 -3.45 -11.59
CA ALA A 17 17.12 -4.43 -10.69
C ALA A 17 16.94 -4.08 -9.21
N PHE A 18 16.89 -2.78 -8.89
CA PHE A 18 16.76 -2.24 -7.54
C PHE A 18 15.67 -1.15 -7.52
N PRO A 19 14.39 -1.54 -7.65
CA PRO A 19 13.28 -0.58 -7.63
C PRO A 19 13.15 0.06 -6.25
N MET A 20 12.57 1.25 -6.22
CA MET A 20 12.22 1.92 -4.97
C MET A 20 11.11 1.16 -4.24
N GLU A 21 11.11 1.20 -2.91
CA GLU A 21 10.12 0.53 -2.06
C GLU A 21 8.68 0.94 -2.45
N ALA A 22 8.44 2.23 -2.64
CA ALA A 22 7.14 2.74 -3.09
C ALA A 22 6.66 2.14 -4.43
N ASP A 23 7.57 1.87 -5.38
CA ASP A 23 7.20 1.22 -6.65
C ASP A 23 6.95 -0.28 -6.45
N LEU A 24 7.70 -0.95 -5.56
CA LEU A 24 7.45 -2.35 -5.20
C LEU A 24 6.06 -2.53 -4.56
N GLU A 25 5.67 -1.63 -3.65
CA GLU A 25 4.35 -1.63 -3.00
C GLU A 25 3.21 -1.44 -3.99
N LEU A 26 3.47 -0.76 -5.11
CA LEU A 26 2.52 -0.57 -6.22
C LEU A 26 2.56 -1.72 -7.25
N GLY A 27 3.33 -2.78 -6.99
CA GLY A 27 3.40 -3.96 -7.85
C GLY A 27 4.28 -3.75 -9.08
N PHE A 28 5.33 -2.94 -8.98
CA PHE A 28 6.25 -2.68 -10.08
C PHE A 28 6.76 -3.98 -10.72
N GLU A 29 6.63 -4.04 -12.04
CA GLU A 29 7.07 -5.19 -12.84
C GLU A 29 8.24 -4.82 -13.76
N ARG A 30 8.18 -3.64 -14.40
CA ARG A 30 9.11 -3.31 -15.47
C ARG A 30 9.24 -1.82 -15.74
N ILE A 31 10.40 -1.39 -16.22
CA ILE A 31 10.60 -0.03 -16.76
C ILE A 31 11.20 -0.07 -18.17
N GLN A 32 10.70 0.77 -19.06
CA GLN A 32 11.13 0.79 -20.46
C GLN A 32 11.30 2.21 -20.99
N LEU A 33 12.42 2.45 -21.67
CA LEU A 33 12.62 3.66 -22.46
C LEU A 33 11.79 3.57 -23.75
N ILE A 34 10.79 4.43 -23.89
CA ILE A 34 9.91 4.48 -25.07
C ILE A 34 10.47 5.43 -26.13
N SER A 35 10.93 6.62 -25.71
CA SER A 35 11.51 7.59 -26.63
C SER A 35 12.59 8.42 -25.95
N PHE A 36 13.58 8.83 -26.74
CA PHE A 36 14.69 9.67 -26.34
C PHE A 36 14.95 10.68 -27.45
N SER A 37 14.72 11.96 -27.15
CA SER A 37 15.15 13.09 -27.98
C SER A 37 15.81 14.15 -27.09
N GLU A 38 16.46 15.13 -27.72
CA GLU A 38 17.09 16.25 -27.02
C GLU A 38 16.08 17.10 -26.23
N GLU A 39 14.81 17.10 -26.66
CA GLU A 39 13.73 17.84 -26.02
C GLU A 39 12.99 17.02 -24.95
N LYS A 40 12.86 15.70 -25.11
CA LYS A 40 12.06 14.87 -24.19
C LYS A 40 12.51 13.42 -24.11
N ILE A 41 12.33 12.87 -22.92
CA ILE A 41 12.53 11.45 -22.62
C ILE A 41 11.19 10.89 -22.15
N ILE A 42 10.74 9.79 -22.75
CA ILE A 42 9.50 9.10 -22.37
C ILE A 42 9.87 7.72 -21.84
N VAL A 43 9.47 7.45 -20.61
CA VAL A 43 9.66 6.15 -19.94
C VAL A 43 8.30 5.60 -19.55
N ARG A 44 8.11 4.30 -19.75
CA ARG A 44 6.92 3.57 -19.30
C ARG A 44 7.31 2.67 -18.15
N LYS A 45 6.64 2.84 -17.00
CA LYS A 45 6.62 1.85 -15.92
C LYS A 45 5.40 0.96 -16.08
N SER A 46 5.56 -0.33 -15.88
CA SER A 46 4.50 -1.32 -15.86
C SER A 46 4.37 -1.88 -14.46
N PHE A 47 3.15 -1.93 -13.96
CA PHE A 47 2.80 -2.43 -12.65
C PHE A 47 1.83 -3.59 -12.82
N ARG A 48 2.02 -4.65 -12.05
CA ARG A 48 0.96 -5.62 -11.82
C ARG A 48 -0.10 -4.93 -10.97
N PRO A 49 -1.40 -5.17 -11.24
CA PRO A 49 -2.42 -4.78 -10.30
C PRO A 49 -2.09 -5.47 -8.98
N VAL A 50 -1.65 -4.69 -8.00
CA VAL A 50 -1.73 -5.11 -6.61
C VAL A 50 -3.22 -5.14 -6.34
N GLU A 51 -3.73 -6.30 -5.93
CA GLU A 51 -5.07 -6.37 -5.36
C GLU A 51 -5.04 -5.50 -4.11
N ILE A 52 -5.33 -4.21 -4.28
CA ILE A 52 -5.64 -3.32 -3.17
C ILE A 52 -6.92 -3.95 -2.63
N PRO A 53 -6.91 -4.53 -1.43
CA PRO A 53 -8.11 -5.15 -0.91
C PRO A 53 -9.20 -4.08 -0.89
N ASP A 54 -10.27 -4.30 -1.67
CA ASP A 54 -11.44 -3.43 -1.74
C ASP A 54 -12.20 -3.38 -0.41
N SER A 55 -11.75 -4.10 0.62
CA SER A 55 -12.32 -4.03 1.95
C SER A 55 -11.44 -4.66 3.02
N PHE A 56 -11.70 -4.25 4.26
CA PHE A 56 -11.00 -4.69 5.45
C PHE A 56 -11.98 -5.08 6.54
N TYR A 57 -11.50 -5.91 7.47
CA TYR A 57 -12.20 -6.24 8.71
C TYR A 57 -11.32 -5.89 9.90
N LEU A 58 -11.89 -5.19 10.88
CA LEU A 58 -11.24 -4.96 12.17
C LEU A 58 -11.61 -6.10 13.13
N MET A 59 -10.61 -6.67 13.78
CA MET A 59 -10.77 -7.75 14.74
C MET A 59 -9.93 -7.51 15.99
N VAL A 60 -10.25 -8.21 17.06
CA VAL A 60 -9.55 -8.12 18.35
C VAL A 60 -8.62 -9.32 18.51
N GLU A 61 -7.33 -9.05 18.68
CA GLU A 61 -6.32 -10.05 19.06
C GLU A 61 -5.50 -9.53 20.22
N ASN A 62 -5.37 -10.33 21.28
CA ASN A 62 -4.60 -9.97 22.47
C ASN A 62 -4.98 -8.61 23.08
N HIS A 63 -6.26 -8.21 22.98
CA HIS A 63 -6.80 -6.91 23.40
C HIS A 63 -6.44 -5.71 22.51
N TYR A 64 -5.78 -5.94 21.38
CA TYR A 64 -5.44 -4.93 20.37
C TYR A 64 -6.24 -5.14 19.09
N ILE A 65 -6.36 -4.08 18.29
CA ILE A 65 -7.05 -4.13 17.01
C ILE A 65 -6.06 -4.60 15.93
N SER A 66 -6.47 -5.63 15.20
CA SER A 66 -5.81 -6.14 13.99
C SER A 66 -6.68 -5.85 12.78
N VAL A 67 -6.08 -5.51 11.65
CA VAL A 67 -6.77 -5.34 10.37
C VAL A 67 -6.55 -6.60 9.53
N TYR A 68 -7.65 -7.15 9.03
CA TYR A 68 -7.66 -8.33 8.16
C TYR A 68 -8.11 -7.95 6.75
N HIS A 69 -7.63 -8.70 5.75
CA HIS A 69 -8.15 -8.67 4.38
C HIS A 69 -9.60 -9.19 4.32
N SER A 70 -10.26 -9.02 3.18
CA SER A 70 -11.65 -9.46 2.94
C SER A 70 -11.91 -10.96 3.22
N ASP A 71 -10.88 -11.82 3.12
CA ASP A 71 -10.99 -13.25 3.48
C ASP A 71 -11.11 -13.50 4.99
N LYS A 72 -10.91 -12.49 5.84
CA LYS A 72 -10.96 -12.57 7.31
C LYS A 72 -9.92 -13.50 7.95
N LYS A 73 -8.99 -14.05 7.18
CA LYS A 73 -7.91 -14.92 7.67
C LYS A 73 -6.54 -14.27 7.55
N SER A 74 -6.25 -13.63 6.42
CA SER A 74 -4.98 -12.95 6.19
C SER A 74 -4.96 -11.62 6.94
N VAL A 75 -3.98 -11.44 7.82
CA VAL A 75 -3.72 -10.17 8.50
C VAL A 75 -3.10 -9.20 7.50
N TYR A 76 -3.72 -8.02 7.38
CA TYR A 76 -3.18 -6.89 6.62
C TYR A 76 -2.17 -6.09 7.46
N MET A 77 -2.56 -5.71 8.68
CA MET A 77 -1.66 -5.01 9.61
C MET A 77 -2.08 -5.15 11.08
N TYR A 78 -1.12 -5.01 11.98
CA TYR A 78 -1.35 -4.85 13.41
C TYR A 78 -1.31 -3.37 13.78
N THR A 79 -2.41 -2.84 14.33
CA THR A 79 -2.52 -1.39 14.60
C THR A 79 -1.82 -0.97 15.89
N GLY A 80 -1.65 -1.89 16.84
CA GLY A 80 -1.19 -1.57 18.20
C GLY A 80 -2.20 -0.76 19.03
N ILE A 81 -3.39 -0.48 18.50
CA ILE A 81 -4.43 0.29 19.20
C ILE A 81 -5.17 -0.65 20.17
N PRO A 82 -5.19 -0.38 21.48
CA PRO A 82 -5.91 -1.22 22.43
C PRO A 82 -7.43 -1.00 22.31
N LEU A 83 -8.20 -2.08 22.25
CA LEU A 83 -9.67 -2.04 22.09
C LEU A 83 -10.35 -1.16 23.15
N LYS A 84 -9.87 -1.23 24.40
CA LYS A 84 -10.44 -0.48 25.54
C LYS A 84 -10.36 1.05 25.38
N ARG A 85 -9.51 1.55 24.48
CA ARG A 85 -9.37 2.99 24.20
C ARG A 85 -10.51 3.53 23.34
N LEU A 86 -11.22 2.65 22.63
CA LEU A 86 -12.31 3.03 21.76
C LEU A 86 -13.63 3.23 22.53
N PRO A 87 -14.59 4.02 21.99
CA PRO A 87 -15.95 4.08 22.51
C PRO A 87 -16.60 2.71 22.58
N VAL A 88 -17.45 2.48 23.60
CA VAL A 88 -18.11 1.17 23.84
C VAL A 88 -18.89 0.66 22.63
N GLU A 89 -19.56 1.56 21.90
CA GLU A 89 -20.30 1.20 20.68
C GLU A 89 -19.36 0.64 19.61
N LEU A 90 -18.24 1.32 19.39
CA LEU A 90 -17.24 0.90 18.42
C LEU A 90 -16.52 -0.39 18.84
N GLN A 91 -16.29 -0.58 20.15
CA GLN A 91 -15.76 -1.84 20.66
C GLN A 91 -16.68 -3.00 20.29
N LYS A 92 -18.00 -2.84 20.43
CA LYS A 92 -18.99 -3.87 20.05
C LYS A 92 -18.96 -4.16 18.56
N GLU A 93 -18.89 -3.12 17.71
CA GLU A 93 -18.79 -3.30 16.26
C GLU A 93 -17.53 -4.10 15.88
N ILE A 94 -16.38 -3.81 16.49
CA ILE A 94 -15.12 -4.54 16.19
C ILE A 94 -15.18 -5.99 16.70
N ILE A 95 -15.83 -6.22 17.84
CA ILE A 95 -16.10 -7.59 18.32
C ILE A 95 -16.99 -8.35 17.32
N ASP A 96 -17.92 -7.67 16.65
CA ASP A 96 -18.76 -8.23 15.57
C ASP A 96 -18.07 -8.25 14.19
N MET A 97 -16.74 -8.07 14.15
CA MET A 97 -15.95 -7.98 12.91
C MET A 97 -16.37 -6.79 12.03
N LYS A 98 -16.15 -5.57 12.53
CA LYS A 98 -16.45 -4.33 11.82
C LYS A 98 -15.82 -4.34 10.43
N TYR A 99 -16.67 -4.11 9.43
CA TYR A 99 -16.28 -3.96 8.03
C TYR A 99 -15.86 -2.52 7.72
N ILE A 100 -14.86 -2.38 6.86
CA ILE A 100 -14.43 -1.10 6.27
C ILE A 100 -14.33 -1.30 4.77
N ASP A 101 -14.97 -0.42 3.99
CA ASP A 101 -15.15 -0.58 2.54
C ASP A 101 -13.99 -0.07 1.69
N SER A 102 -13.01 0.64 2.27
CA SER A 102 -11.95 1.28 1.51
C SER A 102 -10.69 1.49 2.34
N LEU A 103 -9.53 1.56 1.67
CA LEU A 103 -8.24 1.85 2.31
C LEU A 103 -8.21 3.26 2.93
N GLU A 104 -8.84 4.23 2.26
CA GLU A 104 -8.97 5.60 2.78
C GLU A 104 -9.74 5.64 4.10
N SER A 105 -10.91 4.99 4.15
CA SER A 105 -11.73 4.89 5.37
C SER A 105 -11.01 4.15 6.50
N LEU A 106 -10.18 3.14 6.18
CA LEU A 106 -9.33 2.47 7.16
C LEU A 106 -8.33 3.45 7.77
N TYR A 107 -7.57 4.19 6.95
CA TYR A 107 -6.58 5.12 7.48
C TYR A 107 -7.22 6.28 8.23
N GLN A 108 -8.35 6.83 7.76
CA GLN A 108 -9.11 7.84 8.48
C GLN A 108 -9.56 7.33 9.86
N PHE A 109 -10.00 6.07 9.92
CA PHE A 109 -10.34 5.42 11.19
C PHE A 109 -9.13 5.32 12.12
N LEU A 110 -7.99 4.83 11.62
CA LEU A 110 -6.78 4.65 12.43
C LEU A 110 -6.24 5.99 12.95
N GLU A 111 -6.24 7.04 12.11
CA GLU A 111 -5.78 8.38 12.49
C GLU A 111 -6.58 8.94 13.68
N ALA A 112 -7.89 8.74 13.69
CA ALA A 112 -8.76 9.19 14.78
C ALA A 112 -8.42 8.57 16.15
N TYR A 113 -7.73 7.41 16.19
CA TYR A 113 -7.47 6.66 17.42
C TYR A 113 -5.99 6.33 17.67
N SER A 114 -5.09 6.67 16.74
CA SER A 114 -3.63 6.47 16.85
C SER A 114 -2.90 7.58 17.61
N SER A 115 -3.61 8.59 18.11
CA SER A 115 -3.05 9.73 18.85
C SER A 115 -2.61 9.41 20.27
#